data_AF-A0A183MDQ9-F1
#
_entry.id   AF-A0A183MDQ9-F1
#
_cell.length_a   1.000
_cell.length_b   1.000
_cell.length_c   1.000
_cell.angle_alpha   90.00
_cell.angle_beta   90.00
_cell.angle_gamma   90.00
#
_symmetry.space_group_name_H-M   'P 1'
#
loop_
_entity.id
_entity.type
_entity.pdbx_description
1 polymer ?
#
loop_
_entity_poly.entity_id
_entity_poly.type
_entity_poly.pdbx_seq_one_letter_code
_entity_poly.pdbx_strand_id
1 'polypeptide(L)'
;MSASTATLRYPSYMNNDLIGLIAPLTPTPRLHFLMTGYTPLTTDTEVPTIRRTTVFDVMRRLLQPKNMMVSTPTQRGVSHCYVSILNIIQGNFLFDYY
;
A
#
# COMPACT_ATOMS: atom_id res chain seq x y z
N MET A 1 -10.38 3.11 -3.15
CA MET A 1 -11.20 2.61 -2.02
C MET A 1 -11.44 1.10 -2.07
N SER A 2 -11.66 0.48 -3.24
CA SER A 2 -11.85 -0.99 -3.34
C SER A 2 -10.71 -1.80 -2.69
N ALA A 3 -9.45 -1.45 -2.94
CA ALA A 3 -8.30 -2.17 -2.39
C ALA A 3 -8.21 -2.13 -0.85
N SER A 4 -8.56 -1.01 -0.21
CA SER A 4 -8.47 -0.84 1.25
C SER A 4 -9.54 -1.63 2.02
N THR A 5 -10.67 -1.95 1.38
CA THR A 5 -11.76 -2.73 1.99
C THR A 5 -11.75 -4.20 1.57
N ALA A 6 -10.69 -4.65 0.90
CA ALA A 6 -10.63 -6.02 0.38
C ALA A 6 -10.63 -7.08 1.49
N THR A 7 -9.91 -6.85 2.59
CA THR A 7 -9.87 -7.78 3.74
C THR A 7 -11.19 -7.86 4.49
N LEU A 8 -12.06 -6.85 4.36
CA LEU A 8 -13.41 -6.84 4.94
C LEU A 8 -14.43 -7.56 4.05
N ARG A 9 -14.22 -7.52 2.73
CA ARG A 9 -15.16 -8.06 1.73
C ARG A 9 -14.86 -9.50 1.35
N TYR A 10 -13.59 -9.88 1.34
CA TYR A 10 -13.14 -11.22 0.98
C TYR A 10 -12.52 -11.90 2.18
N PRO A 11 -12.77 -13.21 2.37
CA PRO A 11 -12.24 -13.94 3.52
C PRO A 11 -10.71 -13.89 3.54
N SER A 12 -10.15 -13.41 4.65
CA SER A 12 -8.71 -13.38 4.89
C SER A 12 -8.41 -13.89 6.31
N TYR A 13 -7.15 -14.19 6.62
CA TYR A 13 -6.79 -14.77 7.93
C TYR A 13 -6.66 -13.72 9.05
N MET A 14 -6.29 -12.48 8.73
CA MET A 14 -6.03 -11.40 9.70
C MET A 14 -6.56 -10.06 9.19
N ASN A 15 -6.90 -9.15 10.12
CA ASN A 15 -7.38 -7.79 9.82
C ASN A 15 -8.69 -7.75 9.00
N ASN A 16 -9.62 -8.65 9.32
CA ASN A 16 -10.97 -8.73 8.72
C ASN A 16 -11.95 -7.70 9.30
N ASP A 17 -11.55 -6.95 10.32
CA ASP A 17 -12.33 -5.89 10.92
C ASP A 17 -11.66 -4.53 10.71
N LEU A 18 -12.46 -3.47 10.59
CA LEU A 18 -11.96 -2.11 10.41
C LEU A 18 -11.07 -1.66 11.58
N ILE A 19 -11.43 -2.07 12.80
CA ILE A 19 -10.67 -1.76 14.01
C ILE A 19 -9.31 -2.44 13.96
N GLY A 20 -9.26 -3.72 13.56
CA GLY A 20 -8.00 -4.46 13.41
C GLY A 20 -7.07 -3.85 12.36
N LEU A 21 -7.63 -3.22 11.33
CA LEU A 21 -6.87 -2.55 10.29
C LEU A 21 -6.35 -1.16 10.70
N ILE A 22 -7.16 -0.37 11.41
CA ILE A 22 -6.82 1.04 11.74
C ILE A 22 -6.03 1.14 13.04
N ALA A 23 -6.36 0.37 14.08
CA ALA A 23 -5.77 0.53 15.41
C ALA A 23 -4.23 0.44 15.43
N PRO A 24 -3.58 -0.47 14.68
CA PRO A 24 -2.11 -0.53 14.62
C PRO A 24 -1.46 0.67 13.92
N LEU A 25 -2.22 1.43 13.13
CA LEU A 25 -1.71 2.57 12.35
C LEU A 25 -1.86 3.91 13.06
N THR A 26 -2.64 3.97 14.14
CA THR A 26 -2.94 5.20 14.88
C THR A 26 -2.36 5.12 16.29
N PRO A 27 -1.08 5.46 16.51
CA PRO A 27 -0.42 5.29 17.81
C PRO A 27 -0.96 6.24 18.88
N THR A 28 -1.50 7.39 18.49
CA THR A 28 -2.22 8.31 19.38
C THR A 28 -3.48 8.84 18.68
N PRO A 29 -4.57 9.18 19.40
CA PRO A 29 -5.80 9.69 18.78
C PRO A 29 -5.62 10.97 17.94
N ARG A 30 -4.60 11.79 18.25
CA ARG A 30 -4.28 12.99 17.47
C ARG A 30 -3.50 12.68 16.18
N LEU A 31 -2.81 11.55 16.12
CA LEU A 31 -2.03 11.10 14.96
C LEU A 31 -2.80 10.02 14.18
N HIS A 32 -3.90 10.40 13.56
CA HIS A 32 -4.79 9.50 12.79
C HIS A 32 -4.80 9.79 11.28
N PHE A 33 -3.96 10.71 10.80
CA PHE A 33 -3.84 11.03 9.38
C PHE A 33 -2.95 10.00 8.69
N LEU A 34 -3.56 9.16 7.86
CA LEU A 34 -2.87 8.14 7.09
C LEU A 34 -2.53 8.67 5.69
N MET A 35 -1.31 8.39 5.23
CA MET A 35 -0.92 8.63 3.85
C MET A 35 -1.20 7.40 3.00
N THR A 36 -1.82 7.60 1.85
CA THR A 36 -2.16 6.51 0.91
C THR A 36 -1.23 6.53 -0.30
N GLY A 37 -0.91 5.34 -0.80
CA GLY A 37 -0.22 5.13 -2.06
C GLY A 37 -0.75 3.89 -2.76
N TYR A 38 -0.63 3.83 -4.08
CA TYR A 38 -1.12 2.72 -4.87
C TYR A 38 -0.21 2.42 -6.05
N THR A 39 0.02 1.14 -6.33
CA THR A 39 0.78 0.67 -7.48
C THR A 39 0.31 -0.74 -7.86
N PRO A 40 0.26 -1.10 -9.15
CA PRO A 40 0.56 -0.27 -10.31
C PRO A 40 -0.60 0.68 -10.69
N LEU A 41 -0.26 1.88 -11.15
CA LEU A 41 -1.16 2.76 -11.89
C LEU A 41 -0.70 2.71 -13.35
N THR A 42 -1.50 2.09 -14.21
CA THR A 42 -1.23 1.95 -15.65
C THR A 42 -2.38 2.57 -16.43
N THR A 43 -2.09 3.27 -17.51
CA THR A 43 -3.11 3.73 -18.47
C THR A 43 -3.26 2.70 -19.59
N ASP A 44 -4.46 2.55 -20.16
CA ASP A 44 -4.74 1.55 -21.22
C ASP A 44 -3.88 1.72 -22.48
N THR A 45 -3.27 2.90 -22.66
CA THR A 45 -2.33 3.23 -23.74
C THR A 45 -0.91 2.71 -23.54
N GLU A 46 -0.52 2.39 -22.30
CA GLU A 46 0.72 1.69 -22.03
C GLU A 46 0.47 0.21 -22.33
N VAL A 47 0.86 -0.22 -23.54
CA VAL A 47 0.85 -1.63 -23.98
C VAL A 47 1.20 -2.52 -22.79
N PRO A 48 0.44 -3.60 -22.49
CA PRO A 48 0.71 -4.49 -21.38
C PRO A 48 2.03 -5.18 -21.70
N THR A 49 3.13 -4.51 -21.39
CA THR A 49 4.43 -5.14 -21.34
C THR A 49 4.25 -6.07 -20.17
N ILE A 50 3.98 -7.35 -20.45
CA ILE A 50 3.82 -8.42 -19.47
C ILE A 50 5.15 -8.51 -18.74
N ARG A 51 5.38 -7.59 -17.82
CA ARG A 51 6.50 -7.57 -16.91
C ARG A 51 6.03 -8.40 -15.75
N ARG A 52 6.66 -9.56 -15.56
CA ARG A 52 6.55 -10.31 -14.31
C ARG A 52 7.00 -9.37 -13.19
N THR A 53 6.04 -8.74 -12.54
CA THR A 53 6.27 -7.89 -11.36
C THR A 53 6.27 -8.80 -10.16
N THR A 54 7.40 -8.85 -9.46
CA THR A 54 7.49 -9.59 -8.21
C THR A 54 6.87 -8.77 -7.07
N VAL A 55 6.53 -9.44 -5.97
CA VAL A 55 6.09 -8.75 -4.73
C VAL A 55 7.14 -7.75 -4.27
N PHE A 56 8.42 -8.09 -4.41
CA PHE A 56 9.54 -7.22 -4.08
C PHE A 56 9.53 -5.92 -4.90
N ASP A 57 9.25 -6.00 -6.20
CA ASP A 57 9.14 -4.81 -7.06
C ASP A 57 7.99 -3.90 -6.63
N VAL A 58 6.86 -4.49 -6.25
CA VAL A 58 5.67 -3.76 -5.78
C VAL A 58 5.97 -3.04 -4.47
N MET A 59 6.55 -3.73 -3.48
CA MET A 59 6.88 -3.16 -2.18
C MET A 59 7.86 -1.98 -2.31
N ARG A 60 8.88 -2.10 -3.16
CA ARG A 60 9.84 -1.01 -3.41
C ARG A 60 9.18 0.20 -4.08
N ARG A 61 8.17 -0.02 -4.94
CA ARG A 61 7.47 1.06 -5.64
C ARG A 61 6.51 1.81 -4.72
N LEU A 62 5.83 1.14 -3.79
CA LEU A 62 4.83 1.78 -2.91
C LEU A 62 5.38 2.96 -2.11
N LEU A 63 6.64 2.90 -1.67
CA LEU A 63 7.31 3.97 -0.91
C LEU A 63 7.85 5.12 -1.78
N GLN A 64 7.78 5.01 -3.12
CA GLN A 64 8.25 6.07 -3.99
C GLN A 64 7.26 7.25 -3.94
N PRO A 65 7.73 8.50 -3.76
CA PRO A 65 6.85 9.68 -3.67
C PRO A 65 5.86 9.82 -4.82
N LYS A 66 6.22 9.36 -6.03
CA LYS A 66 5.36 9.39 -7.22
C LYS A 66 4.08 8.56 -7.10
N ASN A 67 4.07 7.56 -6.22
CA ASN A 67 2.92 6.67 -6.02
C ASN A 67 2.08 7.09 -4.80
N MET A 68 2.51 8.14 -4.08
CA MET A 68 1.79 8.70 -2.94
C MET A 68 0.69 9.65 -3.42
N MET A 69 -0.47 9.56 -2.80
CA MET A 69 -1.65 10.40 -3.09
C MET A 69 -1.74 11.61 -2.15
N VAL A 70 -0.65 11.93 -1.45
CA VAL A 70 -0.54 13.05 -0.52
C VAL A 70 0.65 13.89 -0.91
N SER A 71 0.43 15.20 -1.10
CA SER A 71 1.52 16.15 -1.31
C SER A 71 2.25 16.38 0.01
N THR A 72 3.45 15.83 0.13
CA THR A 72 4.34 16.08 1.26
C THR A 72 5.59 16.80 0.77
N PRO A 73 5.89 18.01 1.27
CA PRO A 73 7.13 18.67 0.91
C PRO A 73 8.29 17.85 1.48
N THR A 74 9.19 17.38 0.63
CA THR A 74 10.45 16.75 1.06
C THR A 74 11.38 17.85 1.57
N GLN A 75 11.09 18.39 2.75
CA GLN A 75 11.91 19.44 3.36
C GLN A 75 13.28 18.86 3.69
N ARG A 76 14.30 19.29 2.94
CA ARG A 76 15.70 18.96 3.23
C ARG A 76 16.04 19.58 4.60
N GLY A 77 16.34 18.74 5.58
CA GLY A 77 16.77 19.16 6.92
C GLY A 77 15.81 18.80 8.06
N VAL A 78 14.58 18.38 7.78
CA VAL A 78 13.68 17.83 8.79
C VAL A 78 13.67 16.31 8.67
N SER A 79 14.08 15.62 9.75
CA SER A 79 13.99 14.17 9.83
C SER A 79 12.56 13.75 10.12
N HIS A 80 11.89 13.18 9.11
CA HIS A 80 10.62 12.48 9.29
C HIS A 80 10.88 10.97 9.33
N CYS A 81 10.12 10.25 10.15
CA CYS A 81 10.19 8.79 10.26
C CYS A 81 8.79 8.21 10.11
N TYR A 82 8.69 7.04 9.48
CA TYR A 82 7.45 6.26 9.44
C TYR A 82 7.31 5.49 10.75
N VAL A 83 6.21 5.71 11.46
CA VAL A 83 5.90 4.99 12.71
C VAL A 83 5.20 3.66 12.42
N SER A 84 4.32 3.64 11.43
CA SER A 84 3.50 2.48 11.07
C SER A 84 3.22 2.47 9.56
N ILE A 85 3.24 1.28 8.96
CA ILE A 85 3.02 1.09 7.52
C ILE A 85 2.10 -0.12 7.35
N LEU A 86 1.09 0.01 6.48
CA LEU A 86 0.25 -1.09 6.03
C LEU A 86 0.40 -1.27 4.52
N ASN A 87 0.76 -2.48 4.09
CA ASN A 87 0.79 -2.85 2.69
C ASN A 87 -0.24 -3.96 2.45
N ILE A 88 -1.24 -3.68 1.62
CA ILE A 88 -2.23 -4.67 1.17
C ILE A 88 -1.81 -5.09 -0.24
N ILE A 89 -1.50 -6.37 -0.40
CA ILE A 89 -1.09 -6.93 -1.69
C ILE A 89 -2.23 -7.81 -2.20
N GLN A 90 -2.66 -7.56 -3.42
CA GLN A 90 -3.73 -8.29 -4.08
C GLN A 90 -3.25 -8.81 -5.42
N GLY A 91 -3.53 -10.06 -5.72
CA GLY A 91 -3.19 -10.69 -7.00
C GLY A 91 -3.02 -12.19 -6.86
N ASN A 92 -2.79 -12.85 -8.00
CA ASN A 92 -2.44 -14.26 -7.99
C ASN A 92 -0.99 -14.40 -7.57
N PHE A 93 -0.79 -14.76 -6.31
CA PHE A 93 0.45 -15.40 -5.88
C PHE A 93 0.41 -16.84 -6.39
N LEU A 94 0.63 -17.02 -7.70
CA LEU A 94 1.18 -18.29 -8.14
C LEU A 94 2.54 -18.35 -7.46
N PHE A 95 2.61 -19.03 -6.32
CA PHE A 95 3.88 -19.59 -5.88
C PHE A 95 4.38 -20.37 -7.09
N ASP A 96 5.51 -19.95 -7.64
CA ASP A 96 6.28 -20.71 -8.59
C ASP A 96 6.70 -22.04 -7.91
N TYR A 97 5.75 -22.95 -7.77
CA TYR A 97 5.98 -24.38 -7.62
C TYR A 97 5.92 -24.94 -9.03
N TYR A 98 6.99 -24.68 -9.81
CA TYR A 98 7.61 -25.54 -10.82
C TYR A 98 8.77 -24.78 -11.48
#